data_AF-A0A965GRL1-F1
#
_entry.id   AF-A0A965GRL1-F1
#
_cell.length_a   1.000
_cell.length_b   1.000
_cell.length_c   1.000
_cell.angle_alpha   90.00
_cell.angle_beta   90.00
_cell.angle_gamma   90.00
#
_symmetry.space_group_name_H-M   'P 1'
#
loop_
_entity.id
_entity.type
_entity.pdbx_description
1 polymer ?
#
loop_
_entity_poly.entity_id
_entity_poly.type
_entity_poly.pdbx_seq_one_letter_code
_entity_poly.pdbx_strand_id
1 'polypeptide(L)' 'MDEVRAKWYVELVSAINTLAEELGVDDLGTRRMRDFVVSTAKTQYMAGNRAGIYWARNGKNKTAPSPA' A
#
# COMPACT_ATOMS: atom_id res chain seq x y z
N MET A 1 -7.62 5.23 -23.66
CA MET A 1 -7.71 6.11 -22.48
C MET A 1 -6.49 5.81 -21.64
N ASP A 2 -5.53 6.72 -21.59
CA ASP A 2 -4.48 6.62 -20.58
C ASP A 2 -5.15 6.78 -19.22
N GLU A 3 -5.24 5.69 -18.47
CA GLU A 3 -5.64 5.77 -17.06
C GLU A 3 -4.70 6.75 -16.38
N VAL A 4 -5.22 7.86 -15.89
CA VAL A 4 -4.48 8.81 -15.06
C VAL A 4 -3.97 8.03 -13.86
N ARG A 5 -2.71 7.62 -13.91
CA ARG A 5 -2.10 6.83 -12.84
C ARG A 5 -2.15 7.67 -11.57
N ALA A 6 -2.62 7.06 -10.49
CA ALA A 6 -2.70 7.73 -9.20
C ALA A 6 -1.32 8.29 -8.80
N LYS A 7 -1.28 9.52 -8.29
CA LYS A 7 -0.02 10.23 -7.96
C LYS A 7 0.93 9.38 -7.11
N TRP A 8 0.43 8.72 -6.07
CA TRP A 8 1.22 7.85 -5.20
C TRP A 8 1.92 6.71 -5.95
N TYR A 9 1.29 6.17 -7.00
CA TYR A 9 1.83 5.07 -7.79
C TYR A 9 3.01 5.55 -8.64
N VAL A 10 2.88 6.74 -9.24
CA VAL A 10 3.94 7.36 -10.05
C VAL A 10 5.14 7.66 -9.16
N GLU A 11 4.92 8.28 -8.01
CA GLU A 11 5.98 8.62 -7.04
C GLU A 11 6.70 7.36 -6.53
N LEU A 12 5.95 6.31 -6.17
CA LEU A 12 6.52 5.05 -5.70
C LEU A 12 7.36 4.34 -6.77
N VAL A 13 6.86 4.25 -8.00
CA VAL A 13 7.61 3.64 -9.10
C VAL A 13 8.88 4.42 -9.42
N SER A 14 8.81 5.76 -9.41
CA SER A 14 9.98 6.61 -9.62
C SER A 14 11.05 6.35 -8.56
N ALA A 15 10.67 6.31 -7.28
CA ALA A 15 11.61 6.05 -6.19
C ALA A 15 12.28 4.67 -6.29
N ILE A 16 11.51 3.63 -6.68
CA ILE A 16 12.06 2.27 -6.87
C ILE A 16 13.07 2.25 -8.01
N ASN A 17 12.77 2.92 -9.13
CA ASN A 17 13.68 2.98 -10.27
C ASN A 17 14.97 3.71 -9.91
N THR A 18 14.89 4.88 -9.26
CA THR A 18 16.06 5.63 -8.79
C THR A 18 16.94 4.77 -7.88
N LEU A 19 16.33 4.08 -6.91
CA LEU A 19 17.09 3.21 -6.01
C LEU A 19 17.72 2.01 -6.74
N ALA A 20 17.02 1.46 -7.73
CA ALA A 20 17.54 0.36 -8.54
C ALA A 20 18.77 0.79 -9.36
N GLU A 21 18.73 2.00 -9.93
CA GLU A 21 19.85 2.60 -10.65
C GLU A 21 21.05 2.84 -9.71
N GLU A 22 20.82 3.42 -8.53
CA GLU A 22 21.86 3.66 -7.53
C GLU A 22 22.56 2.38 -7.06
N LEU A 23 21.83 1.26 -7.04
CA LEU A 23 22.32 -0.05 -6.61
C LEU A 23 22.83 -0.91 -7.77
N GLY A 24 22.78 -0.43 -9.01
CA GLY A 24 23.20 -1.18 -10.19
C GLY A 24 22.37 -2.44 -10.46
N VAL A 25 21.09 -2.43 -10.11
CA VAL A 25 20.16 -3.54 -10.37
C VAL A 25 19.81 -3.58 -11.86
N ASP A 26 19.81 -4.77 -12.45
CA ASP A 26 19.44 -4.95 -13.85
C ASP A 26 17.94 -4.70 -14.10
N ASP A 27 17.54 -4.57 -15.37
CA ASP A 27 16.15 -4.28 -15.74
C ASP A 27 15.16 -5.34 -15.23
N LEU A 28 15.58 -6.61 -15.25
CA LEU A 28 14.76 -7.71 -14.76
C LEU A 28 14.57 -7.64 -13.24
N GLY A 29 15.64 -7.40 -12.48
CA GLY A 29 15.61 -7.21 -11.04
C GLY A 29 14.78 -6.00 -10.65
N THR A 30 14.95 -4.88 -11.35
CA THR A 30 14.17 -3.65 -11.16
C THR A 30 12.69 -3.89 -11.38
N ARG A 31 12.33 -4.60 -12.44
CA ARG A 31 10.93 -4.98 -12.70
C ARG A 31 10.36 -5.86 -11.59
N ARG A 32 11.08 -6.90 -11.17
CA ARG A 32 10.64 -7.80 -10.08
C ARG A 32 10.46 -7.06 -8.76
N MET A 33 11.40 -6.16 -8.43
CA MET A 33 11.32 -5.33 -7.22
C MET A 33 10.10 -4.42 -7.25
N ARG A 34 9.87 -3.74 -8.38
CA ARG A 34 8.67 -2.91 -8.56
C ARG A 34 7.38 -3.71 -8.41
N ASP A 35 7.28 -4.88 -9.05
CA ASP A 35 6.09 -5.73 -8.97
C ASP A 35 5.83 -6.20 -7.53
N PHE A 36 6.89 -6.61 -6.82
CA PHE A 36 6.81 -7.01 -5.41
C PHE A 36 6.33 -5.87 -4.50
N VAL A 37 6.96 -4.69 -4.59
CA VAL A 37 6.63 -3.54 -3.74
C VAL A 37 5.21 -3.04 -4.01
N VAL A 38 4.82 -2.91 -5.29
CA VAL A 38 3.47 -2.48 -5.66
C VAL A 38 2.41 -3.49 -5.19
N SER A 39 2.66 -4.79 -5.35
CA SER A 39 1.76 -5.84 -4.87
C SER A 39 1.58 -5.79 -3.35
N THR A 40 2.69 -5.60 -2.63
CA THR A 40 2.68 -5.45 -1.17
C THR A 40 1.90 -4.21 -0.76
N ALA A 41 2.16 -3.06 -1.38
CA ALA A 41 1.47 -1.81 -1.08
C ALA A 41 -0.05 -1.92 -1.27
N LYS A 42 -0.50 -2.53 -2.39
CA LYS A 42 -1.93 -2.80 -2.64
C LYS A 42 -2.53 -3.73 -1.59
N THR A 43 -1.82 -4.79 -1.22
CA THR A 43 -2.26 -5.77 -0.22
C THR A 43 -2.43 -5.11 1.15
N GLN A 44 -1.46 -4.32 1.58
CA GLN A 44 -1.50 -3.59 2.85
C GLN A 44 -2.61 -2.53 2.86
N TYR A 45 -2.81 -1.82 1.76
CA TYR A 45 -3.93 -0.88 1.63
C TYR A 45 -5.29 -1.57 1.81
N MET A 46 -5.50 -2.71 1.14
CA MET A 46 -6.74 -3.49 1.30
C MET A 46 -6.91 -4.04 2.71
N ALA A 47 -5.84 -4.55 3.32
CA ALA A 47 -5.85 -5.08 4.68
C ALA A 47 -6.16 -3.97 5.71
N GLY A 48 -5.52 -2.81 5.58
CA GLY A 48 -5.76 -1.63 6.40
C GLY A 48 -7.21 -1.13 6.28
N ASN A 49 -7.74 -1.04 5.05
CA ASN A 49 -9.14 -0.66 4.82
C ASN A 49 -10.11 -1.67 5.47
N ARG A 50 -9.84 -2.98 5.33
CA ARG A 50 -10.65 -4.03 5.96
C ARG A 50 -10.62 -3.91 7.50
N ALA A 51 -9.44 -3.70 8.08
CA ALA A 51 -9.28 -3.51 9.51
C ALA A 51 -10.02 -2.25 10.01
N GLY A 52 -9.91 -1.14 9.28
CA GLY A 52 -10.61 0.11 9.58
C GLY A 52 -12.14 -0.03 9.53
N ILE A 53 -12.67 -0.71 8.52
CA ILE A 53 -14.11 -1.01 8.42
C ILE A 53 -14.56 -1.90 9.58
N TYR A 54 -13.80 -2.95 9.91
CA TYR A 54 -14.11 -3.82 11.04
C TYR A 54 -14.15 -3.03 12.35
N TRP A 55 -13.15 -2.19 12.60
CA TRP A 55 -13.11 -1.32 13.77
C TRP A 55 -14.29 -0.33 13.80
N ALA A 56 -14.62 0.32 12.69
CA ALA A 56 -15.73 1.26 12.63
C ALA A 56 -17.09 0.60 12.92
N ARG A 57 -17.26 -0.67 12.53
CA ARG A 57 -18.49 -1.45 12.75
C ARG A 57 -18.59 -2.06 14.15
N ASN A 58 -17.48 -2.55 14.69
CA ASN A 58 -17.48 -3.39 15.89
C ASN A 58 -16.80 -2.73 17.11
N GLY A 59 -15.96 -1.72 16.88
CA GLY A 59 -15.21 -1.01 17.92
C GLY A 59 -16.02 0.08 18.62
N LYS A 60 -17.00 0.70 17.94
CA LYS A 60 -17.87 1.73 18.53
C LYS A 60 -18.85 1.19 19.59
N ASN A 61 -19.16 -0.10 19.55
CA ASN A 61 -20.09 -0.74 20.50
C ASN A 61 -19.40 -1.27 21.76
N LYS A 62 -18.07 -1.13 21.91
CA LYS A 62 -17.31 -1.68 23.05
C LYS A 62 -16.92 -0.66 24.13
N THR A 63 -17.29 0.62 24.00
CA THR A 63 -16.89 1.68 24.94
C THR A 63 -18.02 2.26 25.79
N ALA A 64 -18.90 1.43 26.33
CA ALA A 64 -19.71 1.83 27.48
C ALA A 64 -19.77 0.68 28.50
N PRO A 65 -18.90 0.66 29.53
CA PRO A 65 -19.22 -0.09 30.73
C PRO A 65 -20.49 0.52 31.34
N SER A 66 -21.52 -0.30 31.53
CA SER A 66 -22.75 0.11 32.22
C SER A 66 -22.39 0.49 33.66
N PRO A 67 -22.75 1.68 34.16
CA PRO A 67 -22.60 1.98 35.58
C PRO A 67 -23.51 1.05 36.37
N ALA A 68 -22.94 0.43 37.41
CA ALA A 68 -23.62 -0.39 38.40
C ALA A 68 -24.48 0.46 39.34
#